data_AF-A0A349YD90-F1
#
_entry.id   AF-A0A349YD90-F1
#
_cell.length_a   1.000
_cell.length_b   1.000
_cell.length_c   1.000
_cell.angle_alpha   90.00
_cell.angle_beta   90.00
_cell.angle_gamma   90.00
#
_symmetry.space_group_name_H-M   'P 1'
#
loop_
_entity.id
_entity.type
_entity.pdbx_description
1 polymer ?
#
loop_
_entity_poly.entity_id
_entity_poly.type
_entity_poly.pdbx_seq_one_letter_code
_entity_poly.pdbx_strand_id
1 'polypeptide(L)' 'KDQVTFILGTPLVIDPLTPNNWNYVYLSGAAGDVKRERTIVVVFEENLLKRLEGDVTVEGWSEQ' A
#
# COMPACT_ATOMS: atom_id res chain seq x y z
N LYS A 1 1.69 -9.54 8.97
CA LYS A 1 2.48 -8.33 8.61
C LYS A 1 3.59 -8.66 7.61
N ASP A 2 4.45 -9.65 7.88
CA ASP A 2 5.59 -10.03 7.01
C ASP A 2 5.23 -10.36 5.55
N GLN A 3 4.11 -11.05 5.33
CA GLN A 3 3.60 -11.33 3.98
C GLN A 3 3.29 -10.06 3.19
N VAL A 4 2.75 -9.03 3.86
CA VAL A 4 2.46 -7.73 3.22
C VAL A 4 3.77 -7.01 2.88
N THR A 5 4.73 -7.01 3.80
CA THR A 5 6.05 -6.42 3.57
C THR A 5 6.79 -7.10 2.41
N PHE A 6 6.62 -8.40 2.24
CA PHE A 6 7.21 -9.14 1.12
C PHE A 6 6.61 -8.72 -0.23
N ILE A 7 5.30 -8.47 -0.29
CA ILE A 7 4.59 -8.12 -1.54
C ILE A 7 4.70 -6.63 -1.87
N LEU A 8 4.56 -5.75 -0.88
CA LEU A 8 4.51 -4.29 -1.06
C LEU A 8 5.80 -3.57 -0.69
N GLY A 9 6.78 -4.29 -0.12
CA GLY A 9 7.99 -3.71 0.44
C GLY A 9 7.81 -3.19 1.86
N THR A 10 8.88 -2.60 2.41
CA THR A 10 8.84 -1.93 3.72
C THR A 10 8.08 -0.61 3.58
N PRO A 11 7.05 -0.34 4.41
CA PRO A 11 6.36 0.94 4.38
C PRO A 11 7.36 2.07 4.68
N LEU A 12 7.31 3.12 3.87
CA LEU A 12 8.19 4.30 4.03
C LEU A 12 7.86 5.09 5.30
N VAL A 13 6.60 5.05 5.75
CA VAL A 13 6.12 5.83 6.89
C VAL A 13 5.22 4.95 7.77
N ILE A 14 5.61 4.79 9.04
CA ILE A 14 4.77 4.21 10.08
C ILE A 14 4.44 5.35 11.04
N ASP A 15 3.16 5.73 11.12
CA ASP A 15 2.69 6.77 12.04
C ASP A 15 2.67 6.20 13.48
N PRO A 16 3.38 6.81 14.45
CA PRO A 16 3.37 6.35 15.84
C PRO A 16 1.99 6.41 16.51
N LEU A 17 1.06 7.23 16.01
CA LEU A 17 -0.31 7.32 16.53
C LEU A 17 -1.20 6.18 16.05
N THR A 18 -0.89 5.57 14.90
CA THR A 18 -1.65 4.46 14.31
C THR A 18 -0.73 3.33 13.82
N PRO A 19 -0.03 2.63 14.72
CA PRO A 19 1.00 1.64 14.35
C PRO A 19 0.48 0.42 13.55
N ASN A 20 -0.84 0.22 13.52
CA ASN A 20 -1.51 -0.81 12.74
C ASN A 20 -1.99 -0.34 11.36
N ASN A 21 -1.77 0.92 11.01
CA ASN A 21 -2.14 1.47 9.71
C ASN A 21 -0.85 1.82 8.98
N TRP A 22 -0.54 1.07 7.93
CA TRP A 22 0.68 1.26 7.16
C TRP A 22 0.34 1.96 5.86
N ASN A 23 0.94 3.11 5.62
CA ASN A 23 0.72 3.90 4.42
C ASN A 23 1.85 3.64 3.42
N TYR A 24 1.47 3.24 2.21
CA TYR A 24 2.36 3.01 1.08
C TYR A 24 2.04 4.03 -0.01
N VAL A 25 3.07 4.73 -0.47
CA VAL A 25 2.98 5.63 -1.63
C VAL A 25 3.90 5.08 -2.70
N TYR A 26 3.32 4.72 -3.83
CA TYR A 26 4.05 4.27 -5.01
C TYR A 26 4.01 5.36 -6.08
N LEU A 27 5.19 5.86 -6.44
CA LEU A 27 5.37 6.81 -7.53
C LEU A 27 5.89 6.03 -8.73
N SER A 28 5.15 6.03 -9.83
CA SER A 28 5.62 5.49 -11.10
C SER A 28 5.82 6.62 -12.11
N GLY A 29 6.98 6.61 -12.75
CA GLY A 29 7.41 7.66 -13.66
C GLY A 29 8.92 7.72 -13.80
N ALA A 30 9.39 8.49 -14.77
CA ALA A 30 10.81 8.82 -14.87
C ALA A 30 11.14 9.94 -13.87
N ALA A 31 12.40 10.05 -13.45
CA ALA A 31 12.84 11.15 -12.60
C ALA A 31 12.51 12.50 -13.28
N GLY A 32 11.61 13.29 -12.68
CA GLY A 32 11.11 14.56 -13.21
C GLY A 32 9.76 14.49 -13.94
N ASP A 33 9.20 13.30 -14.19
CA ASP A 33 7.86 13.09 -14.77
C ASP A 33 7.17 11.93 -14.04
N VAL A 34 6.65 12.21 -12.84
CA VAL A 34 5.85 11.26 -12.07
C VAL A 34 4.48 11.15 -12.73
N LYS A 35 4.26 10.05 -13.46
CA LYS A 35 3.03 9.83 -14.25
C LYS A 35 1.89 9.25 -13.42
N ARG A 36 2.17 8.60 -12.29
CA ARG A 36 1.14 8.02 -11.44
C ARG A 36 1.60 7.98 -9.99
N GLU A 37 0.79 8.57 -9.13
CA GLU A 37 0.90 8.43 -7.68
C GLU A 37 -0.21 7.47 -7.24
N ARG A 38 0.16 6.38 -6.56
CA ARG A 38 -0.79 5.43 -5.95
C ARG A 38 -0.57 5.41 -4.46
N THR A 39 -1.64 5.68 -3.70
CA THR A 39 -1.63 5.56 -2.25
C THR A 39 -2.40 4.32 -1.84
N ILE A 40 -1.78 3.48 -1.01
CA ILE A 40 -2.38 2.26 -0.44
C ILE A 40 -2.25 2.34 1.08
N VAL A 41 -3.35 2.17 1.79
CA VAL A 41 -3.39 2.07 3.25
C VAL A 41 -3.69 0.63 3.62
N VAL A 42 -2.77 0.01 4.37
CA VAL A 42 -2.92 -1.35 4.86
C VAL A 42 -3.28 -1.30 6.34
N VAL A 43 -4.45 -1.83 6.68
CA VAL A 43 -4.95 -1.82 8.07
C VAL A 43 -4.84 -3.22 8.65
N PHE A 44 -4.20 -3.31 9.82
CA PHE A 44 -4.05 -4.53 10.58
C PHE A 44 -4.93 -4.55 11.83
N GLU A 45 -5.42 -5.73 12.21
CA GLU A 45 -6.10 -5.99 13.48
C GLU A 45 -5.59 -7.32 14.02
N GLU A 46 -5.24 -7.38 15.31
CA GLU A 46 -4.65 -8.58 15.93
C GLU A 46 -3.44 -9.16 15.15
N ASN A 47 -2.65 -8.28 14.50
CA ASN A 47 -1.54 -8.62 13.61
C ASN A 47 -1.90 -9.30 12.28
N LEU A 48 -3.19 -9.47 12.00
CA LEU A 48 -3.72 -9.97 10.73
C LEU A 48 -4.12 -8.81 9.82
N LEU A 49 -4.07 -9.03 8.50
CA LEU A 49 -4.54 -8.05 7.52
C LEU A 49 -6.06 -7.96 7.61
N LYS A 50 -6.59 -6.79 7.96
CA LYS A 50 -8.03 -6.55 8.04
C LYS A 50 -8.60 -6.01 6.74
N ARG A 51 -7.95 -5.00 6.15
CA ARG A 51 -8.39 -4.38 4.88
C ARG A 51 -7.27 -3.58 4.20
N LEU A 52 -7.49 -3.32 2.91
CA LEU A 52 -6.72 -2.40 2.09
C LEU A 52 -7.62 -1.23 1.69
N GLU A 53 -7.14 0.00 1.82
CA GLU A 53 -7.81 1.21 1.35
C GLU A 53 -6.89 1.98 0.38
N GLY A 54 -7.44 2.94 -0.36
CA GLY A 54 -6.69 3.80 -1.29
C GLY A 54 -6.98 3.54 -2.77
N ASP A 55 -6.15 4.11 -3.64
CA ASP A 55 -6.29 4.03 -5.11
C ASP A 55 -5.72 2.71 -5.64
N VAL A 56 -6.32 1.61 -5.20
CA VAL A 56 -6.05 0.25 -5.66
C VAL A 56 -7.12 -0.12 -6.69
N THR A 57 -7.00 0.42 -7.90
CA THR A 57 -7.59 -0.28 -9.05
C THR A 57 -6.72 -1.50 -9.32
N VAL A 58 -7.21 -2.70 -9.04
CA VAL A 58 -6.50 -3.91 -9.43
C VAL A 58 -6.55 -4.01 -10.96
N GLU A 59 -5.48 -3.60 -11.64
CA GLU A 59 -5.33 -3.66 -13.11
C GLU A 59 -5.18 -5.12 -13.62
N GLY A 60 -5.89 -6.09 -13.03
CA GLY A 60 -5.73 -7.51 -13.33
C GLY A 60 -6.90 -8.44 -12.98
N TRP A 61 -8.04 -7.93 -12.51
CA TRP A 61 -9.27 -8.73 -12.44
C TRP A 61 -10.32 -8.13 -13.36
N SER A 62 -10.07 -8.17 -14.67
CA SER A 62 -11.16 -8.31 -15.61
C SER A 62 -11.59 -9.77 -15.54
N GLU A 63 -12.74 -10.04 -14.93
CA GLU A 63 -13.46 -11.30 -15.15
C GLU A 63 -13.51 -11.55 -16.66
N GLN A 64 -12.95 -12.69 -17.08
CA GLN A 64 -13.23 -13.29 -18.37
C GLN A 64 -14.45 -14.19 -18.25
#